data_AF-A0A7D9HJD4-F1
#
_entry.id   AF-A0A7D9HJD4-F1
#
_cell.length_a   1.000
_cell.length_b   1.000
_cell.length_c   1.000
_cell.angle_alpha   90.00
_cell.angle_beta   90.00
_cell.angle_gamma   90.00
#
_symmetry.space_group_name_H-M   'P 1'
#
loop_
_entity.id
_entity.type
_entity.pdbx_description
1 polymer ?
#
loop_
_entity_poly.entity_id
_entity_poly.type
_entity_poly.pdbx_seq_one_letter_code
_entity_poly.pdbx_strand_id
1 'polypeptide(L)'
;MKFLKSFMNWVDFATLLPYFLSFVSEDERTAWLIPLKTIRLYRLFSLSISFQIMLKAILASVNELILGLGTIIIPVIIFSCFIYLAEKDTNSEMFGNAPESFWWAVVTMTTLGYGDKVPVTGLGKLIGVTCALCGVVIIALPISVVGNNFYFLYTQARTRKKKPSKETIASAVAHIPLINLRVLGSTADSSDSGPQSGDDADDVIRDVRRNSLPKTRRKLVAIS
;
A
#
# COMPACT_ATOMS: atom_id res chain seq x y z
N MET A 1 3.99 13.04 24.04
CA MET A 1 3.46 13.57 22.75
C MET A 1 3.10 12.48 21.72
N LYS A 2 2.79 11.23 22.11
CA LYS A 2 2.36 10.16 21.17
C LYS A 2 0.83 10.11 20.95
N PHE A 3 0.07 10.93 21.67
CA PHE A 3 -1.39 10.92 21.69
C PHE A 3 -2.03 11.69 20.51
N LEU A 4 -1.36 12.73 20.00
CA LEU A 4 -1.82 13.50 18.83
C LEU A 4 -1.62 12.78 17.49
N LYS A 5 -0.92 11.63 17.48
CA LYS A 5 -0.63 10.84 16.26
C LYS A 5 -1.64 9.73 15.98
N SER A 6 -2.57 9.46 16.90
CA SER A 6 -3.62 8.46 16.69
C SER A 6 -4.78 9.11 15.96
N PHE A 7 -5.00 8.71 14.70
CA PHE A 7 -6.11 9.15 13.84
C PHE A 7 -7.48 9.12 14.55
N MET A 8 -7.66 8.19 15.50
CA MET A 8 -8.86 8.04 16.33
C MET A 8 -9.19 9.29 17.18
N ASN A 9 -8.17 9.99 17.70
CA ASN A 9 -8.38 11.17 18.55
C ASN A 9 -8.81 12.40 17.75
N TRP A 10 -8.39 12.50 16.49
CA TRP A 10 -8.81 13.58 15.60
C TRP A 10 -10.27 13.43 15.18
N VAL A 11 -10.70 12.18 14.98
CA VAL A 11 -12.08 11.80 14.73
C VAL A 11 -12.97 12.14 15.94
N ASP A 12 -12.54 11.89 17.17
CA ASP A 12 -13.31 12.23 18.37
C ASP A 12 -13.43 13.76 18.57
N PHE A 13 -12.37 14.51 18.26
CA PHE A 13 -12.39 15.98 18.31
C PHE A 13 -13.32 16.59 17.25
N ALA A 14 -13.27 16.06 16.03
CA ALA A 14 -14.15 16.48 14.94
C ALA A 14 -15.65 16.25 15.26
N THR A 15 -15.99 15.35 16.19
CA THR A 15 -17.40 15.00 16.51
C THR A 15 -17.99 15.99 17.47
N LEU A 16 -17.14 16.48 18.37
CA LEU A 16 -17.49 17.42 19.41
C LEU A 16 -17.50 18.85 18.87
N LEU A 17 -16.63 19.16 17.91
CA LEU A 17 -16.50 20.49 17.30
C LEU A 17 -17.83 21.12 16.81
N PRO A 18 -18.68 20.44 16.01
CA PRO A 18 -19.95 21.00 15.58
C PRO A 18 -20.98 21.12 16.72
N TYR A 19 -20.88 20.30 17.77
CA TYR A 19 -21.73 20.42 18.95
C TYR A 19 -21.36 21.66 19.78
N PHE A 20 -20.06 21.93 19.97
CA PHE A 20 -19.58 23.15 20.64
C PHE A 20 -19.94 24.42 19.87
N LEU A 21 -19.82 24.40 18.53
CA LEU A 21 -20.22 25.53 17.67
C LEU A 21 -21.73 25.81 17.73
N SER A 22 -22.57 24.76 17.75
CA SER A 22 -24.03 24.92 17.87
C SER A 22 -24.49 25.34 19.27
N PHE A 23 -23.69 25.08 20.30
CA PHE A 23 -23.97 25.51 21.68
C PHE A 23 -23.66 27.00 21.90
N VAL A 24 -22.69 27.54 21.17
CA VAL A 24 -22.28 28.96 21.27
C VAL A 24 -23.14 29.90 20.40
N SER A 25 -23.91 29.39 19.45
CA SER A 25 -24.71 30.23 18.54
C SER A 25 -26.14 29.70 18.39
N GLU A 26 -27.08 30.35 19.07
CA GLU A 26 -28.54 30.16 18.92
C GLU A 26 -29.13 31.00 17.76
N ASP A 27 -28.30 31.54 16.87
CA ASP A 27 -28.71 32.53 15.86
C ASP A 27 -29.02 31.89 14.48
N GLU A 28 -30.09 32.36 13.80
CA GLU A 28 -30.53 31.90 12.46
C GLU A 28 -29.46 32.13 11.37
N ARG A 29 -28.49 33.01 11.62
CA ARG A 29 -27.33 33.26 10.74
C ARG A 29 -26.37 32.09 10.63
N THR A 30 -26.55 31.02 11.39
CA THR A 30 -25.70 29.82 11.35
C THR A 30 -26.08 28.81 10.26
N ALA A 31 -26.99 29.16 9.34
CA ALA A 31 -27.36 28.31 8.21
C ALA A 31 -26.16 27.88 7.33
N TRP A 32 -25.10 28.70 7.22
CA TRP A 32 -23.86 28.33 6.54
C TRP A 32 -23.01 27.30 7.31
N LEU A 33 -23.31 27.04 8.59
CA LEU A 33 -22.73 25.97 9.41
C LEU A 33 -23.47 24.63 9.25
N ILE A 34 -24.56 24.56 8.46
CA ILE A 34 -25.26 23.30 8.15
C ILE A 34 -24.34 22.23 7.49
N PRO A 35 -23.41 22.55 6.58
CA PRO A 35 -22.43 21.57 6.10
C PRO A 35 -21.55 21.01 7.22
N LEU A 36 -21.23 21.80 8.26
CA LEU A 36 -20.50 21.30 9.44
C LEU A 36 -21.33 20.32 10.28
N LYS A 37 -22.65 20.20 10.09
CA LYS A 37 -23.45 19.11 10.67
C LYS A 37 -23.23 17.80 9.91
N THR A 38 -22.97 17.84 8.60
CA THR A 38 -22.67 16.64 7.79
C THR A 38 -21.34 15.98 8.15
N ILE A 39 -20.48 16.68 8.88
CA ILE A 39 -19.33 16.07 9.57
C ILE A 39 -19.80 14.88 10.43
N ARG A 40 -20.96 14.90 11.09
CA ARG A 40 -21.45 13.69 11.81
C ARG A 40 -21.57 12.43 10.92
N LEU A 41 -21.72 12.54 9.59
CA LEU A 41 -21.67 11.37 8.68
C LEU A 41 -20.30 10.68 8.67
N TYR A 42 -19.18 11.37 8.98
CA TYR A 42 -17.89 10.69 9.10
C TYR A 42 -17.92 9.62 10.21
N ARG A 43 -18.77 9.77 11.23
CA ARG A 43 -18.94 8.77 12.29
C ARG A 43 -19.43 7.43 11.72
N LEU A 44 -20.23 7.46 10.66
CA LEU A 44 -20.69 6.27 9.95
C LEU A 44 -19.50 5.50 9.34
N PHE A 45 -18.53 6.24 8.79
CA PHE A 45 -17.29 5.67 8.26
C PHE A 45 -16.35 5.20 9.38
N SER A 46 -16.24 5.95 10.48
CA SER A 46 -15.35 5.63 11.60
C SER A 46 -15.83 4.44 12.45
N LEU A 47 -17.13 4.19 12.53
CA LEU A 47 -17.72 3.07 13.27
C LEU A 47 -17.45 1.73 12.57
N SER A 48 -17.27 1.76 11.25
CA SER A 48 -17.01 0.53 10.50
C SER A 48 -15.55 0.08 10.67
N ILE A 49 -15.36 -1.05 11.35
CA ILE A 49 -14.07 -1.71 11.53
C ILE A 49 -13.39 -1.99 10.17
N SER A 50 -14.19 -2.31 9.15
CA SER A 50 -13.77 -2.53 7.76
C SER A 50 -13.07 -1.31 7.15
N PHE A 51 -13.59 -0.10 7.39
CA PHE A 51 -12.99 1.14 6.87
C PHE A 51 -11.68 1.46 7.59
N GLN A 52 -11.55 1.17 8.88
CA GLN A 52 -10.29 1.38 9.60
C GLN A 52 -9.17 0.47 9.09
N ILE A 53 -9.50 -0.77 8.74
CA ILE A 53 -8.55 -1.73 8.16
C ILE A 53 -8.16 -1.28 6.74
N MET A 54 -9.13 -0.86 5.94
CA MET A 54 -8.89 -0.29 4.61
C MET A 54 -8.04 0.97 4.66
N LEU A 55 -8.31 1.91 5.56
CA LEU A 55 -7.51 3.11 5.77
C LEU A 55 -6.08 2.78 6.19
N LYS A 56 -5.87 1.81 7.10
CA LYS A 56 -4.53 1.36 7.47
C LYS A 56 -3.81 0.72 6.29
N ALA A 57 -4.51 0.00 5.42
CA ALA A 57 -3.95 -0.57 4.19
C ALA A 57 -3.56 0.53 3.18
N ILE A 58 -4.40 1.55 3.01
CA ILE A 58 -4.10 2.73 2.17
C ILE A 58 -2.89 3.46 2.75
N LEU A 59 -2.88 3.75 4.06
CA LEU A 59 -1.79 4.42 4.76
C LEU A 59 -0.48 3.63 4.74
N ALA A 60 -0.53 2.29 4.71
CA ALA A 60 0.65 1.47 4.50
C ALA A 60 1.19 1.55 3.06
N SER A 61 0.32 1.90 2.11
CA SER A 61 0.62 1.94 0.66
C SER A 61 0.83 3.37 0.14
N VAL A 62 0.82 4.39 1.01
CA VAL A 62 0.93 5.81 0.60
C VAL A 62 2.20 6.11 -0.16
N ASN A 63 3.31 5.46 0.16
CA ASN A 63 4.58 5.70 -0.53
C ASN A 63 4.49 5.33 -2.00
N GLU A 64 3.79 4.22 -2.31
CA GLU A 64 3.56 3.80 -3.69
C GLU A 64 2.48 4.64 -4.37
N LEU A 65 1.47 5.07 -3.62
CA LEU A 65 0.43 5.97 -4.14
C LEU A 65 1.01 7.34 -4.50
N ILE A 66 1.94 7.86 -3.69
CA ILE A 66 2.67 9.12 -3.94
C ILE A 66 3.53 8.99 -5.20
N LEU A 67 4.22 7.85 -5.35
CA LEU A 67 5.00 7.57 -6.56
C LEU A 67 4.08 7.52 -7.79
N GLY A 68 2.92 6.88 -7.67
CA GLY A 68 1.89 6.83 -8.71
C GLY A 68 1.35 8.21 -9.09
N LEU A 69 0.98 9.05 -8.12
CA LEU A 69 0.57 10.43 -8.40
C LEU A 69 1.67 11.24 -9.08
N GLY A 70 2.93 11.07 -8.66
CA GLY A 70 4.08 11.75 -9.26
C GLY A 70 4.20 11.46 -10.76
N THR A 71 3.96 10.21 -11.18
CA THR A 71 4.00 9.83 -12.61
C THR A 71 2.95 10.51 -13.47
N ILE A 72 1.82 10.93 -12.89
CA ILE A 72 0.75 11.66 -13.60
C ILE A 72 1.02 13.17 -13.58
N ILE A 73 1.49 13.71 -12.46
CA ILE A 73 1.66 15.17 -12.28
C ILE A 73 2.72 15.73 -13.24
N ILE A 74 3.87 15.07 -13.38
CA ILE A 74 4.98 15.53 -14.24
C ILE A 74 4.50 15.77 -15.70
N PRO A 75 3.92 14.78 -16.40
CA PRO A 75 3.47 14.97 -17.76
C PRO A 75 2.30 15.97 -17.88
N VAL A 76 1.40 16.05 -16.89
CA VAL A 76 0.33 17.07 -16.90
C VAL A 76 0.92 18.49 -16.96
N ILE A 77 1.94 18.78 -16.15
CA ILE A 77 2.61 20.09 -16.15
C ILE A 77 3.27 20.36 -17.52
N ILE A 78 3.93 19.35 -18.09
CA ILE A 78 4.59 19.45 -19.39
C ILE A 78 3.59 19.77 -20.50
N PHE A 79 2.52 18.98 -20.63
CA PHE A 79 1.49 19.19 -21.65
C PHE A 79 0.70 20.49 -21.44
N SER A 80 0.47 20.89 -20.18
CA SER A 80 -0.11 22.18 -19.83
C SER A 80 0.74 23.34 -20.35
N CYS A 81 2.07 23.24 -20.26
CA CYS A 81 2.96 24.28 -20.78
C CYS A 81 2.93 24.31 -22.31
N PHE A 82 2.99 23.14 -22.97
CA PHE A 82 2.95 23.07 -24.43
C PHE A 82 1.65 23.62 -25.02
N ILE A 83 0.50 23.26 -24.43
CA ILE A 83 -0.79 23.75 -24.94
C ILE A 83 -0.95 25.24 -24.69
N TYR A 84 -0.50 25.74 -23.54
CA TYR A 84 -0.51 27.17 -23.24
C TYR A 84 0.29 27.94 -24.29
N LEU A 85 1.51 27.49 -24.60
CA LEU A 85 2.35 28.15 -25.61
C LEU A 85 1.76 28.06 -27.02
N ALA A 86 1.06 26.97 -27.34
CA ALA A 86 0.44 26.78 -28.66
C ALA A 86 -0.84 27.62 -28.85
N GLU A 87 -1.60 27.86 -27.77
CA GLU A 87 -2.94 28.47 -27.87
C GLU A 87 -2.99 29.91 -27.30
N LYS A 88 -2.02 30.37 -26.50
CA LYS A 88 -2.07 31.69 -25.83
C LYS A 88 -2.34 32.87 -26.76
N ASP A 89 -1.84 32.82 -28.00
CA ASP A 89 -1.92 33.94 -28.95
C ASP A 89 -3.18 33.89 -29.83
N THR A 90 -3.77 32.70 -30.01
CA THR A 90 -4.94 32.48 -30.89
C THR A 90 -6.24 32.30 -30.12
N ASN A 91 -6.18 31.68 -28.93
CA ASN A 91 -7.33 31.32 -28.11
C ASN A 91 -7.09 31.75 -26.66
N SER A 92 -6.87 33.06 -26.48
CA SER A 92 -6.66 33.68 -25.17
C SER A 92 -7.90 33.63 -24.28
N GLU A 93 -9.10 33.42 -24.83
CA GLU A 93 -10.33 33.25 -24.04
C GLU A 93 -10.36 31.91 -23.27
N MET A 94 -9.84 30.83 -23.86
CA MET A 94 -9.84 29.51 -23.21
C MET A 94 -8.50 29.12 -22.58
N PHE A 95 -7.39 29.63 -23.12
CA PHE A 95 -6.02 29.32 -22.69
C PHE A 95 -5.23 30.59 -22.30
N GLY A 96 -5.91 31.65 -21.86
CA GLY A 96 -5.26 32.92 -21.51
C GLY A 96 -4.36 32.83 -20.28
N ASN A 97 -4.69 31.94 -19.35
CA ASN A 97 -3.96 31.77 -18.10
C ASN A 97 -3.33 30.38 -17.97
N ALA A 98 -2.14 30.30 -17.35
CA ALA A 98 -1.47 29.01 -17.10
C ALA A 98 -2.34 27.99 -16.30
N PRO A 99 -3.12 28.39 -15.26
CA PRO A 99 -4.02 27.48 -14.57
C PRO A 99 -5.15 26.90 -15.44
N GLU A 100 -5.58 27.63 -16.48
CA GLU A 100 -6.63 27.17 -17.38
C GLU A 100 -6.13 26.06 -18.30
N SER A 101 -4.89 26.20 -18.78
CA SER A 101 -4.19 25.16 -19.53
C SER A 101 -3.93 23.93 -18.67
N PHE A 102 -3.67 24.13 -17.38
CA PHE A 102 -3.47 23.05 -16.42
C PHE A 102 -4.75 22.24 -16.20
N TRP A 103 -5.89 22.92 -16.04
CA TRP A 103 -7.21 22.27 -15.97
C TRP A 103 -7.46 21.39 -17.19
N TRP A 104 -7.27 21.94 -18.40
CA TRP A 104 -7.44 21.18 -19.63
C TRP A 104 -6.51 19.97 -19.70
N ALA A 105 -5.24 20.14 -19.33
CA ALA A 105 -4.26 19.05 -19.33
C ALA A 105 -4.64 17.94 -18.36
N VAL A 106 -5.14 18.27 -17.15
CA VAL A 106 -5.64 17.27 -16.18
C VAL A 106 -6.83 16.49 -16.77
N VAL A 107 -7.84 17.20 -17.29
CA VAL A 107 -9.07 16.60 -17.84
C VAL A 107 -8.77 15.73 -19.06
N THR A 108 -7.84 16.14 -19.91
CA THR A 108 -7.43 15.38 -21.11
C THR A 108 -6.57 14.17 -20.75
N MET A 109 -5.58 14.34 -19.86
CA MET A 109 -4.71 13.26 -19.39
C MET A 109 -5.49 12.16 -18.68
N THR A 110 -6.52 12.54 -17.91
CA THR A 110 -7.43 11.62 -17.22
C THR A 110 -8.54 11.06 -18.11
N THR A 111 -8.53 11.38 -19.41
CA THR A 111 -9.53 10.94 -20.40
C THR A 111 -10.97 11.37 -20.10
N LEU A 112 -11.18 12.33 -19.19
CA LEU A 112 -12.50 12.87 -18.86
C LEU A 112 -13.08 13.65 -20.03
N GLY A 113 -12.29 14.53 -20.64
CA GLY A 113 -12.65 15.25 -21.86
C GLY A 113 -13.98 15.99 -21.80
N TYR A 114 -14.21 16.84 -20.79
CA TYR A 114 -15.47 17.58 -20.63
C TYR A 114 -15.86 18.43 -21.86
N GLY A 115 -14.88 18.87 -22.64
CA GLY A 115 -15.11 19.68 -23.84
C GLY A 115 -15.40 21.16 -23.55
N ASP A 116 -15.19 21.60 -22.32
CA ASP A 116 -15.31 23.00 -21.89
C ASP A 116 -14.20 23.88 -22.49
N LYS A 117 -13.00 23.31 -22.66
CA LYS A 117 -11.85 23.96 -23.31
C LYS A 117 -11.27 23.02 -24.36
N VAL A 118 -11.02 23.52 -25.55
CA VAL A 118 -10.48 22.72 -26.66
C VAL A 118 -9.52 23.57 -27.50
N PRO A 119 -8.32 23.06 -27.83
CA PRO A 119 -7.41 23.77 -28.71
C PRO A 119 -7.99 23.94 -30.11
N VAL A 120 -7.85 25.13 -30.68
CA VAL A 120 -8.36 25.43 -32.03
C VAL A 120 -7.24 25.34 -33.07
N THR A 121 -6.00 25.56 -32.68
CA THR A 121 -4.84 25.55 -33.58
C THR A 121 -4.48 24.13 -34.03
N GLY A 122 -3.89 24.00 -35.22
CA GLY A 122 -3.42 22.71 -35.73
C GLY A 122 -2.37 22.06 -34.82
N LEU A 123 -1.44 22.87 -34.28
CA LEU A 123 -0.42 22.41 -33.33
C LEU A 123 -1.05 21.99 -32.00
N GLY A 124 -1.99 22.78 -31.46
CA GLY A 124 -2.69 22.45 -30.22
C GLY A 124 -3.48 21.14 -30.32
N LYS A 125 -4.11 20.87 -31.47
CA LYS A 125 -4.79 19.58 -31.72
C LYS A 125 -3.81 18.40 -31.76
N LEU A 126 -2.64 18.54 -32.38
CA LEU A 126 -1.61 17.50 -32.36
C LEU A 126 -1.12 17.22 -30.94
N ILE A 127 -0.88 18.28 -30.15
CA ILE A 127 -0.54 18.18 -28.74
C ILE A 127 -1.66 17.48 -27.97
N GLY A 128 -2.93 17.79 -28.23
CA GLY A 128 -4.08 17.13 -27.63
C GLY A 128 -4.15 15.62 -27.91
N VAL A 129 -3.92 15.19 -29.15
CA VAL A 129 -3.89 13.77 -29.51
C VAL A 129 -2.76 13.04 -28.79
N THR A 130 -1.54 13.62 -28.79
CA THR A 130 -0.40 13.02 -28.08
C THR A 130 -0.62 12.98 -26.56
N CYS A 131 -1.23 14.01 -25.98
CA CYS A 131 -1.61 14.06 -24.57
C CYS A 131 -2.60 12.94 -24.20
N ALA A 132 -3.66 12.76 -25.00
CA ALA A 132 -4.67 11.73 -24.75
C ALA A 132 -4.06 10.30 -24.82
N LEU A 133 -3.23 10.02 -25.82
CA LEU A 133 -2.54 8.72 -25.94
C LEU A 133 -1.57 8.48 -24.78
N CYS A 134 -0.80 9.51 -24.42
CA CYS A 134 0.16 9.44 -23.32
C CYS A 134 -0.54 9.21 -21.98
N GLY A 135 -1.68 9.87 -21.74
CA GLY A 135 -2.46 9.73 -20.51
C GLY A 135 -2.94 8.32 -20.23
N VAL A 136 -3.43 7.61 -21.25
CA VAL A 136 -3.84 6.20 -21.12
C VAL A 136 -2.66 5.31 -20.70
N VAL A 137 -1.49 5.52 -21.32
CA VAL A 137 -0.27 4.75 -21.01
C VAL A 137 0.23 5.06 -19.60
N ILE A 138 0.26 6.33 -19.21
CA ILE A 138 0.74 6.77 -17.89
C ILE A 138 -0.18 6.24 -16.78
N ILE A 139 -1.50 6.30 -16.95
CA ILE A 139 -2.46 5.81 -15.96
C ILE A 139 -2.33 4.28 -15.72
N ALA A 140 -1.88 3.52 -16.72
CA ALA A 140 -1.63 2.09 -16.54
C ALA A 140 -0.49 1.77 -15.56
N LEU A 141 0.51 2.67 -15.42
CA LEU A 141 1.66 2.48 -14.54
C LEU A 141 1.30 2.43 -13.04
N PRO A 142 0.63 3.43 -12.43
CA PRO A 142 0.24 3.37 -11.03
C PRO A 142 -0.73 2.24 -10.76
N ILE A 143 -1.63 1.91 -11.69
CA ILE A 143 -2.54 0.77 -11.57
C ILE A 143 -1.74 -0.53 -11.44
N SER A 144 -0.71 -0.71 -12.26
CA SER A 144 0.16 -1.89 -12.24
C SER A 144 1.00 -1.98 -10.94
N VAL A 145 1.56 -0.86 -10.48
CA VAL A 145 2.34 -0.79 -9.23
C VAL A 145 1.45 -1.15 -8.03
N VAL A 146 0.30 -0.49 -7.93
CA VAL A 146 -0.67 -0.72 -6.86
C VAL A 146 -1.19 -2.17 -6.90
N GLY A 147 -1.49 -2.69 -8.09
CA GLY A 147 -1.92 -4.07 -8.28
C GLY A 147 -0.89 -5.10 -7.79
N ASN A 148 0.40 -4.88 -8.09
CA ASN A 148 1.48 -5.74 -7.64
C ASN A 148 1.64 -5.73 -6.11
N ASN A 149 1.51 -4.56 -5.48
CA ASN A 149 1.59 -4.46 -4.02
C ASN A 149 0.38 -5.11 -3.33
N PHE A 150 -0.83 -4.93 -3.87
CA PHE A 150 -2.00 -5.68 -3.40
C PHE A 150 -1.81 -7.20 -3.53
N TYR A 151 -1.26 -7.67 -4.66
CA TYR A 151 -0.96 -9.08 -4.87
C TYR A 151 0.05 -9.62 -3.84
N PHE A 152 1.09 -8.84 -3.54
CA PHE A 152 2.09 -9.18 -2.53
C PHE A 152 1.48 -9.28 -1.12
N LEU A 153 0.71 -8.28 -0.71
CA LEU A 153 0.00 -8.27 0.58
C LEU A 153 -1.02 -9.41 0.70
N TYR A 154 -1.76 -9.68 -0.37
CA TYR A 154 -2.73 -10.77 -0.42
C TYR A 154 -2.07 -12.14 -0.23
N THR A 155 -0.94 -12.37 -0.91
CA THR A 155 -0.18 -13.62 -0.83
C THR A 155 0.42 -13.82 0.57
N GLN A 156 0.94 -12.76 1.20
CA GLN A 156 1.41 -12.82 2.59
C GLN A 156 0.30 -13.12 3.60
N ALA A 157 -0.89 -12.54 3.42
CA ALA A 157 -2.03 -12.82 4.29
C ALA A 157 -2.47 -14.30 4.20
N ARG A 158 -2.37 -14.91 3.00
CA ARG A 158 -2.67 -16.34 2.80
C ARG A 158 -1.63 -17.28 3.39
N THR A 159 -0.34 -16.97 3.25
CA THR A 159 0.73 -17.82 3.80
C THR A 159 0.78 -17.77 5.32
N ARG A 160 0.42 -16.65 5.96
CA ARG A 160 0.25 -16.58 7.43
C ARG A 160 -0.86 -17.47 7.95
N LYS A 161 -1.96 -17.64 7.23
CA LYS A 161 -3.05 -18.57 7.61
C LYS A 161 -2.70 -20.05 7.40
N LYS A 162 -1.73 -20.35 6.53
CA LYS A 162 -1.31 -21.71 6.19
C LYS A 162 -0.12 -22.24 6.99
N LYS A 163 0.49 -21.48 7.90
CA LYS A 163 1.51 -22.06 8.80
C LYS A 163 0.81 -23.06 9.72
N PRO A 164 1.07 -24.38 9.61
CA PRO A 164 0.51 -25.34 10.56
C PRO A 164 0.95 -24.93 11.95
N SER A 165 0.01 -24.92 12.90
CA SER A 165 0.32 -24.67 14.31
C SER A 165 1.45 -25.62 14.70
N LYS A 166 2.44 -25.12 15.47
CA LYS A 166 3.51 -25.97 16.02
C LYS A 166 2.92 -27.15 16.79
N GLU A 167 1.70 -27.02 17.30
CA GLU A 167 0.91 -28.09 17.94
C GLU A 167 0.48 -29.19 16.96
N THR A 168 0.14 -28.85 15.71
CA THR A 168 -0.23 -29.83 14.67
C THR A 168 0.99 -30.61 14.19
N ILE A 169 2.15 -29.95 14.04
CA ILE A 169 3.41 -30.64 13.72
C ILE A 169 3.86 -31.50 14.91
N ALA A 170 3.77 -31.01 16.15
CA ALA A 170 4.13 -31.76 17.35
C ALA A 170 3.23 -32.99 17.55
N SER A 171 1.92 -32.87 17.31
CA SER A 171 0.98 -34.00 17.36
C SER A 171 1.23 -35.00 16.21
N ALA A 172 1.50 -34.53 15.00
CA ALA A 172 1.83 -35.41 13.87
C ALA A 172 3.14 -36.18 14.10
N VAL A 173 4.15 -35.55 14.71
CA VAL A 173 5.44 -36.18 15.06
C VAL A 173 5.30 -37.14 16.24
N ALA A 174 4.41 -36.87 17.20
CA ALA A 174 4.16 -37.75 18.36
C ALA A 174 3.50 -39.09 17.98
N HIS A 175 2.78 -39.14 16.86
CA HIS A 175 2.15 -40.37 16.36
C HIS A 175 3.00 -41.15 15.35
N ILE A 176 4.19 -40.66 14.98
CA ILE A 176 5.11 -41.43 14.15
C ILE A 176 5.79 -42.48 15.05
N PRO A 177 5.58 -43.80 14.82
CA PRO A 177 6.36 -44.80 15.52
C PRO A 177 7.84 -44.55 15.22
N LEU A 178 8.66 -44.38 16.28
CA LEU A 178 10.10 -44.06 16.25
C LEU A 178 10.97 -45.08 15.48
N ILE A 179 10.36 -46.06 14.83
CA ILE A 179 11.01 -47.19 14.17
C ILE A 179 11.62 -46.79 12.81
N ASN A 180 11.13 -45.75 12.13
CA ASN A 180 11.59 -45.44 10.76
C ASN A 180 12.52 -44.21 10.61
N LEU A 181 12.82 -43.50 11.70
CA LEU A 181 13.71 -42.33 11.65
C LEU A 181 15.19 -42.70 11.52
N ARG A 182 15.54 -43.99 11.75
CA ARG A 182 16.88 -44.53 11.53
C ARG A 182 17.10 -45.05 10.10
N VAL A 183 16.02 -45.34 9.36
CA VAL A 183 16.09 -45.84 7.97
C VAL A 183 16.23 -44.69 6.97
N LEU A 184 15.59 -43.54 7.22
CA LEU A 184 15.73 -42.34 6.38
C LEU A 184 17.11 -41.66 6.47
N GLY A 185 17.89 -41.93 7.52
CA GLY A 185 19.29 -41.52 7.60
C GLY A 185 20.25 -42.46 6.87
N SER A 186 19.78 -43.64 6.44
CA SER A 186 20.62 -44.68 5.83
C SER A 186 20.50 -44.76 4.30
N THR A 187 19.55 -44.05 3.69
CA THR A 187 19.38 -44.00 2.22
C THR A 187 20.06 -42.79 1.57
N ALA A 188 20.77 -41.96 2.35
CA ALA A 188 21.60 -40.88 1.83
C ALA A 188 23.07 -41.31 1.65
N ASP A 189 23.34 -42.61 1.65
CA ASP A 189 24.70 -43.16 1.47
C ASP A 189 24.70 -44.29 0.44
N SER A 190 24.59 -43.92 -0.85
CA SER A 190 25.12 -44.69 -1.99
C SER A 190 24.75 -44.05 -3.33
N SER A 191 25.42 -42.96 -3.68
CA SER A 191 25.84 -42.69 -5.07
C SER A 191 26.81 -41.50 -5.11
N ASP A 192 28.09 -41.86 -5.01
CA ASP A 192 29.21 -41.38 -5.82
C ASP A 192 29.69 -39.89 -5.79
N SER A 193 30.95 -39.76 -5.38
CA SER A 193 31.98 -38.77 -5.73
C SER A 193 32.08 -37.38 -5.05
N GLY A 194 33.07 -37.25 -4.15
CA GLY A 194 33.96 -36.06 -4.05
C GLY A 194 33.71 -35.05 -2.90
N PRO A 195 34.75 -34.43 -2.30
CA PRO A 195 34.80 -34.14 -0.86
C PRO A 195 34.72 -32.65 -0.45
N GLN A 196 34.59 -32.44 0.87
CA GLN A 196 34.71 -31.21 1.69
C GLN A 196 33.41 -30.51 2.14
N SER A 197 32.72 -31.12 3.12
CA SER A 197 31.75 -30.42 3.99
C SER A 197 31.41 -31.24 5.25
N GLY A 198 32.39 -31.92 5.84
CA GLY A 198 32.18 -32.84 6.97
C GLY A 198 32.10 -32.16 8.34
N ASP A 199 32.82 -31.05 8.52
CA ASP A 199 32.95 -30.41 9.84
C ASP A 199 31.72 -29.56 10.22
N ASP A 200 31.03 -28.95 9.25
CA ASP A 200 29.88 -28.07 9.51
C ASP A 200 28.62 -28.86 9.92
N ALA A 201 28.45 -30.07 9.40
CA ALA A 201 27.27 -30.89 9.70
C ALA A 201 27.31 -31.44 11.14
N ASP A 202 28.49 -31.82 11.61
CA ASP A 202 28.69 -32.33 12.96
C ASP A 202 28.52 -31.23 14.02
N ASP A 203 28.92 -29.99 13.71
CA ASP A 203 28.72 -28.86 14.61
C ASP A 203 27.25 -28.45 14.74
N VAL A 204 26.48 -28.50 13.65
CA VAL A 204 25.03 -28.26 13.69
C VAL A 204 24.31 -29.33 14.52
N ILE A 205 24.70 -30.60 14.37
CA ILE A 205 24.11 -31.72 15.13
C ILE A 205 24.46 -31.60 16.63
N ARG A 206 25.68 -31.18 16.96
CA ARG A 206 26.11 -30.94 18.35
C ARG A 206 25.33 -29.80 18.99
N ASP A 207 25.07 -28.73 18.26
CA ASP A 207 24.40 -27.55 18.81
C ASP A 207 22.90 -27.76 19.00
N VAL A 208 22.25 -28.50 18.09
CA VAL A 208 20.86 -28.95 18.26
C VAL A 208 20.73 -29.89 19.47
N ARG A 209 21.66 -30.84 19.63
CA ARG A 209 21.69 -31.76 20.78
C ARG A 209 21.92 -31.02 22.11
N ARG A 210 22.72 -29.95 22.10
CA ARG A 210 22.98 -29.11 23.28
C ARG A 210 21.75 -28.30 23.70
N ASN A 211 20.93 -27.86 22.74
CA ASN A 211 19.76 -27.03 23.00
C ASN A 211 18.46 -27.82 23.28
N SER A 212 18.40 -29.10 22.92
CA SER A 212 17.23 -29.96 23.19
C SER A 212 17.20 -30.56 24.59
N LEU A 213 18.28 -30.44 25.38
CA LEU A 213 18.37 -31.03 26.72
C LEU A 213 17.91 -30.04 27.81
N PRO A 214 17.04 -30.48 28.76
CA PRO A 214 16.61 -29.66 29.88
C PRO A 214 17.80 -29.25 30.76
N LYS A 215 17.76 -28.01 31.31
CA LYS A 215 18.88 -27.30 31.97
C LYS A 215 19.63 -28.13 33.02
N THR A 216 18.99 -29.10 33.65
CA THR A 216 19.52 -29.98 34.70
C THR A 216 20.65 -30.91 34.23
N ARG A 217 20.75 -31.24 32.93
CA ARG A 217 21.80 -32.14 32.39
C ARG A 217 22.99 -31.45 31.71
N ARG A 218 23.01 -30.11 31.63
CA ARG A 218 24.09 -29.36 30.94
C ARG A 218 25.46 -29.47 31.63
N LYS A 219 25.51 -29.74 32.94
CA LYS A 219 26.77 -29.87 33.69
C LYS A 219 27.47 -31.23 33.55
N LEU A 220 26.79 -32.26 33.04
CA LEU A 220 27.37 -33.61 32.91
C LEU A 220 28.09 -33.87 31.57
N VAL A 221 27.86 -33.03 30.56
CA VAL A 221 28.47 -33.18 29.22
C VAL A 221 29.73 -32.31 29.05
N ALA A 222 30.01 -31.41 29.99
CA ALA A 222 31.18 -30.51 29.92
C ALA A 222 32.45 -31.08 30.60
N ILE A 223 32.43 -32.34 31.07
CA ILE A 223 33.55 -32.96 31.82
C ILE A 223 33.94 -34.35 31.24
N SER A 224 33.48 -34.71 30.04
CA SER A 224 33.95 -35.89 29.30
C SER A 224 34.32 -35.50 27.88
#